data_AF-A0A943U4Y9-F1
#
_entry.id   AF-A0A943U4Y9-F1
#
_cell.length_a   1.000
_cell.length_b   1.000
_cell.length_c   1.000
_cell.angle_alpha   90.00
_cell.angle_beta   90.00
_cell.angle_gamma   90.00
#
_symmetry.space_group_name_H-M   'P 1'
#
loop_
_entity.id
_entity.type
_entity.pdbx_description
1 polymer ?
#
loop_
_entity_poly.entity_id
_entity_poly.type
_entity_poly.pdbx_seq_one_letter_code
_entity_poly.pdbx_strand_id
1 'polypeptide(L)' 'MKNVSEIYQKQQHPVRILQFGEGNFLRAFVDYAVDVANEENGFDGSVAVVMPRSGKTDRYSK' A
#
# COMPACT_ATOMS: atom_id res chain seq x y z
N MET A 1 -26.01 3.84 -5.88
CA MET A 1 -24.55 4.08 -5.91
C MET A 1 -23.87 2.72 -5.81
N LYS A 2 -22.87 2.43 -6.65
CA LYS A 2 -22.09 1.18 -6.59
C LYS A 2 -20.92 1.34 -5.63
N ASN A 3 -20.49 0.26 -4.99
CA ASN A 3 -19.28 0.28 -4.15
C ASN A 3 -18.02 0.33 -5.01
N VAL A 4 -16.93 0.94 -4.51
CA VAL A 4 -15.65 1.00 -5.24
C VAL A 4 -15.10 -0.39 -5.52
N SER A 5 -15.28 -1.33 -4.59
CA SER A 5 -14.89 -2.73 -4.74
C SER A 5 -15.64 -3.47 -5.84
N GLU A 6 -16.81 -2.98 -6.28
CA GLU A 6 -17.58 -3.58 -7.38
C GLU A 6 -17.09 -3.11 -8.76
N ILE A 7 -16.36 -2.00 -8.81
CA ILE A 7 -15.91 -1.37 -10.07
C ILE A 7 -14.40 -1.40 -10.25
N TYR A 8 -13.64 -1.68 -9.18
CA TYR A 8 -12.19 -1.71 -9.20
C TYR A 8 -11.66 -2.83 -8.31
N GLN A 9 -10.76 -3.62 -8.88
CA GLN A 9 -10.04 -4.68 -8.18
C GLN A 9 -8.57 -4.29 -8.07
N LYS A 10 -8.08 -4.19 -6.83
CA LYS A 10 -6.66 -3.91 -6.57
C LYS A 10 -5.80 -5.07 -7.08
N GLN A 11 -4.79 -4.76 -7.88
CA GLN A 11 -3.82 -5.74 -8.35
C GLN A 11 -2.97 -6.27 -7.19
N GLN A 12 -2.73 -7.57 -7.17
CA GLN A 12 -1.87 -8.19 -6.17
C GLN A 12 -0.43 -8.20 -6.66
N HIS A 13 0.47 -7.67 -5.85
CA HIS A 13 1.91 -7.68 -6.06
C HIS A 13 2.61 -8.39 -4.89
N PRO A 14 3.71 -9.11 -5.11
CA PRO A 14 4.47 -9.73 -4.03
C PRO A 14 5.04 -8.66 -3.09
N VAL A 15 5.11 -8.97 -1.79
CA VAL A 15 5.70 -8.06 -0.82
C VAL A 15 7.20 -7.97 -1.08
N ARG A 16 7.69 -6.77 -1.39
CA ARG A 16 9.12 -6.49 -1.62
C ARG A 16 9.68 -5.39 -0.73
N ILE A 17 8.81 -4.61 -0.08
CA ILE A 17 9.18 -3.48 0.75
C ILE A 17 8.58 -3.68 2.14
N LEU A 18 9.41 -3.55 3.18
CA LEU A 18 8.97 -3.48 4.57
C LEU A 18 9.11 -2.04 5.07
N GLN A 19 7.98 -1.40 5.34
CA GLN A 19 7.92 -0.01 5.79
C GLN A 19 7.67 0.07 7.29
N PHE A 20 8.49 0.85 8.00
CA PHE A 20 8.22 1.23 9.38
C PHE A 20 7.55 2.61 9.41
N GLY A 21 6.33 2.65 9.94
CA GLY A 21 5.53 3.88 10.02
C GLY A 21 4.35 3.87 9.06
N GLU A 22 3.22 4.37 9.56
CA GLU A 22 1.90 4.29 8.95
C GLU A 22 1.33 5.67 8.52
N GLY A 23 2.15 6.71 8.62
CA GLY A 23 1.72 8.10 8.48
C GLY A 23 1.31 8.49 7.06
N ASN A 24 0.52 9.58 6.96
CA ASN A 24 0.09 10.15 5.68
C ASN A 24 1.26 10.51 4.74
N PHE A 25 2.39 10.92 5.30
CA PHE A 25 3.57 11.28 4.52
C PHE A 25 4.06 10.11 3.66
N LEU A 26 4.30 8.95 4.27
CA LEU A 26 4.80 7.78 3.52
C LEU A 26 3.78 7.30 2.48
N ARG A 27 2.49 7.37 2.79
CA ARG A 27 1.44 7.04 1.82
C ARG A 27 1.33 8.00 0.65
N ALA A 28 1.56 9.30 0.88
CA ALA A 28 1.45 10.29 -0.18
C ALA A 28 2.67 10.28 -1.11
N PHE A 29 3.85 9.91 -0.61
CA PHE A 29 5.10 10.02 -1.36
C PHE A 29 5.70 8.65 -1.73
N VAL A 30 5.89 7.76 -0.76
CA VAL A 30 6.57 6.47 -0.97
C VAL A 30 5.65 5.48 -1.67
N ASP A 31 4.41 5.32 -1.19
CA ASP A 31 3.46 4.40 -1.83
C ASP A 31 3.18 4.83 -3.28
N TYR A 32 3.04 6.14 -3.53
CA TYR A 32 2.89 6.67 -4.89
C TYR A 32 4.09 6.36 -5.78
N ALA A 33 5.32 6.52 -5.28
CA ALA A 33 6.51 6.16 -6.05
C ALA A 33 6.57 4.66 -6.39
N VAL A 34 6.11 3.80 -5.48
CA VAL A 34 6.00 2.35 -5.73
C VAL A 34 4.94 2.04 -6.79
N ASP A 35 3.78 2.70 -6.72
CA ASP A 35 2.72 2.54 -7.71
C ASP A 35 3.20 2.98 -9.12
N VAL A 36 3.86 4.13 -9.23
CA VAL A 36 4.48 4.58 -10.50
C VAL A 36 5.54 3.59 -10.98
N ALA A 37 6.38 3.05 -10.07
CA ALA A 37 7.38 2.04 -10.44
C ALA A 37 6.75 0.72 -10.92
N ASN A 38 5.60 0.33 -10.37
CA ASN A 38 4.85 -0.83 -10.85
C ASN A 38 4.26 -0.59 -12.24
N GLU A 39 3.63 0.57 -12.46
CA GLU A 39 2.93 0.90 -13.71
C GLU A 39 3.87 1.19 -14.88
N GLU A 40 4.94 1.96 -14.64
CA GLU A 40 5.81 2.46 -15.72
C GLU A 40 7.10 1.64 -15.88
N ASN A 41 7.57 0.99 -14.81
CA ASN A 41 8.90 0.37 -14.77
C ASN A 41 8.90 -1.13 -14.44
N GLY A 42 7.71 -1.74 -14.24
CA GLY A 42 7.58 -3.18 -14.02
C GLY A 42 8.20 -3.69 -12.71
N PHE A 43 8.25 -2.87 -11.66
CA PHE A 43 8.84 -3.24 -10.36
C PHE A 43 8.16 -4.46 -9.71
N ASP A 44 6.83 -4.59 -9.89
CA ASP A 44 5.98 -5.66 -9.36
C ASP A 44 6.19 -5.91 -7.86
N GLY A 45 5.94 -4.88 -7.05
CA GLY A 45 6.12 -4.94 -5.60
C GLY A 45 4.99 -4.30 -4.81
N SER A 46 4.70 -4.87 -3.64
CA SER A 46 3.85 -4.27 -2.62
C SER A 46 4.61 -4.00 -1.33
N VAL A 47 4.02 -3.12 -0.50
CA VAL A 47 4.57 -2.65 0.76
C VAL A 47 3.85 -3.34 1.92
N ALA A 48 4.61 -3.99 2.80
CA ALA A 48 4.15 -4.42 4.11
C ALA A 48 4.43 -3.31 5.13
N VAL A 49 3.39 -2.86 5.85
CA VAL A 49 3.50 -1.75 6.80
C VAL A 49 3.58 -2.28 8.22
N VAL A 50 4.61 -1.87 8.95
CA VAL A 50 4.80 -2.10 10.38
C VAL A 50 4.47 -0.83 11.12
N MET A 51 3.52 -0.93 12.06
CA MET A 51 3.23 0.15 13.00
C MET A 51 4.19 0.01 14.20
N PRO A 52 5.16 0.92 14.38
CA PRO A 52 6.17 0.79 15.43
C PRO A 52 5.62 1.16 16.83
N ARG A 53 4.40 1.68 16.92
CA ARG A 53 3.73 2.09 18.16
C ARG A 53 2.57 1.17 18.47
N SER A 54 2.24 1.05 19.75
CA SER A 54 1.05 0.32 20.20
C SER A 54 -0.20 1.04 19.68
N GLY A 55 -0.94 0.39 18.79
CA GLY A 55 -2.15 0.91 18.16
C GLY A 55 -2.94 -0.18 17.46
N LYS A 56 -4.22 0.08 17.20
CA LYS A 56 -5.06 -0.86 16.44
C LYS A 56 -4.67 -0.84 14.97
N THR A 57 -4.40 -2.02 14.42
CA THR A 57 -4.02 -2.21 13.01
C THR A 57 -5.22 -2.45 12.09
N ASP A 58 -6.46 -2.33 12.59
CA ASP A 58 -7.69 -2.66 11.86
C ASP A 58 -7.79 -1.98 10.48
N ARG A 59 -7.23 -0.78 10.34
CA ARG A 59 -7.19 -0.03 9.06
C ARG A 59 -6.21 -0.59 8.02
N TYR A 60 -5.25 -1.39 8.46
CA TYR A 60 -4.20 -2.00 7.64
C TYR A 60 -4.33 -3.52 7.57
N SER A 61 -5.16 -4.11 8.43
CA SER A 61 -5.59 -5.50 8.35
C SER A 61 -6.47 -5.64 7.11
N LYS A 62 -5.95 -6.26 6.06
CA LYS A 62 -6.73 -6.70 4.91
C LYS A 62 -7.49 -7.98 5.24
#